data_AF-A0AAE0A5H6-F1
#
_entry.id   AF-A0AAE0A5H6-F1
#
_cell.length_a   1.000
_cell.length_b   1.000
_cell.length_c   1.000
_cell.angle_alpha   90.00
_cell.angle_beta   90.00
_cell.angle_gamma   90.00
#
_symmetry.space_group_name_H-M   'P 1'
#
loop_
_entity.id
_entity.type
_entity.pdbx_description
1 polymer ?
#
loop_
_entity_poly.entity_id
_entity_poly.type
_entity_poly.pdbx_seq_one_letter_code
_entity_poly.pdbx_strand_id
1 'polypeptide(L)'
;MSLSGVMIGASFVVTPSTGHEMNTASDETDQPELNAQLFRGLCSALHSLDQGLVCSSFSNVETMRKAAFHCYYILQPSDNGPMLLRRLAGLEEVLPVPDANRFIDSSVAEEIEISIHTSLGKGGIS
;
A
#
# COMPACT_ATOMS: atom_id res chain seq x y z
N MET A 1 -16.20 -13.05 12.52
CA MET A 1 -16.05 -12.34 11.24
C MET A 1 -14.68 -11.68 11.25
N SER A 2 -13.75 -12.15 10.41
CA SER A 2 -12.48 -11.46 10.18
C SER A 2 -12.74 -10.38 9.13
N LEU A 3 -12.57 -9.11 9.48
CA LEU A 3 -12.62 -8.01 8.52
C LEU A 3 -11.29 -8.02 7.75
N SER A 4 -11.27 -8.68 6.60
CA SER A 4 -10.17 -8.53 5.64
C SER A 4 -10.41 -7.22 4.88
N GLY A 5 -9.54 -6.22 5.08
CA GLY A 5 -9.62 -4.95 4.37
C GLY A 5 -9.30 -5.13 2.89
N VAL A 6 -10.16 -4.62 2.01
CA VAL A 6 -9.94 -4.65 0.56
C VAL A 6 -9.16 -3.39 0.16
N MET A 7 -8.05 -3.56 -0.54
CA MET A 7 -7.31 -2.45 -1.15
C MET A 7 -7.89 -2.14 -2.53
N ILE A 8 -8.11 -0.86 -2.83
CA ILE A 8 -8.71 -0.40 -4.09
C ILE A 8 -7.84 0.68 -4.73
N GLY A 9 -7.95 0.80 -6.05
CA GLY A 9 -7.29 1.85 -6.83
C GLY A 9 -5.78 1.66 -6.99
N ALA A 10 -5.13 2.72 -7.48
CA ALA A 10 -3.70 2.76 -7.74
C ALA A 10 -2.87 2.82 -6.44
N SER A 11 -1.65 2.31 -6.53
CA SER A 11 -0.62 2.49 -5.50
C SER A 11 0.21 3.74 -5.81
N PHE A 12 0.49 4.55 -4.78
CA PHE A 12 1.28 5.77 -4.92
C PHE A 12 2.56 5.68 -4.10
N VAL A 13 3.66 6.19 -4.65
CA VAL A 13 4.92 6.29 -3.93
C VAL A 13 4.89 7.53 -3.04
N VAL A 14 5.22 7.36 -1.77
CA VAL A 14 5.33 8.46 -0.81
C VAL A 14 6.81 8.68 -0.49
N THR A 15 7.22 9.93 -0.61
CA THR A 15 8.55 10.42 -0.24
C THR A 15 8.41 11.63 0.67
N PRO A 16 9.36 11.85 1.59
CA PRO A 16 9.38 13.08 2.38
C PRO A 16 9.51 14.30 1.46
N SER A 17 8.87 15.41 1.83
CA SER A 17 8.95 16.67 1.09
C SER A 17 10.36 17.25 1.17
N THR A 18 10.92 17.67 0.02
CA THR A 18 12.28 18.24 -0.07
C THR A 18 12.35 19.75 0.23
N GLY A 19 11.28 20.36 0.76
CA GLY A 19 11.27 21.73 1.28
C GLY A 19 11.35 22.85 0.24
N HIS A 20 11.25 22.56 -1.07
CA HIS A 20 11.32 23.60 -2.11
C HIS A 20 9.94 24.06 -2.58
N GLU A 21 9.12 24.58 -1.66
CA GLU A 21 7.93 25.36 -2.04
C GLU A 21 8.09 26.81 -1.55
N MET A 22 8.38 27.67 -2.53
CA MET A 22 8.54 29.12 -2.56
C MET A 22 7.98 29.94 -1.37
N ASN A 23 8.90 30.60 -0.65
CA ASN A 23 8.80 31.86 0.11
C ASN A 23 7.65 32.05 1.13
N THR A 24 7.97 32.07 2.42
CA THR A 24 8.07 33.31 3.24
C THR A 24 8.54 32.99 4.67
N ALA A 25 9.68 33.56 5.05
CA ALA A 25 10.16 33.85 6.41
C ALA A 25 9.99 32.79 7.53
N SER A 26 11.11 32.16 7.92
CA SER A 26 11.58 31.98 9.31
C SER A 26 12.16 30.57 9.58
N ASP A 27 13.48 30.45 9.70
CA ASP A 27 14.21 29.38 10.42
C ASP A 27 13.99 27.88 10.01
N GLU A 28 13.46 27.59 8.81
CA GLU A 28 13.07 26.22 8.41
C GLU A 28 14.19 25.35 7.79
N THR A 29 15.46 25.66 8.01
CA THR A 29 16.57 24.94 7.35
C THR A 29 16.71 23.47 7.80
N ASP A 30 16.22 23.13 9.01
CA ASP A 30 16.36 21.78 9.60
C ASP A 30 15.11 20.89 9.44
N GLN A 31 13.96 21.47 9.09
CA GLN A 31 12.68 20.76 9.01
C GLN A 31 12.62 19.66 7.92
N PRO A 32 13.10 19.87 6.68
CA PRO A 32 13.03 18.83 5.65
C PRO A 32 13.96 17.64 5.97
N GLU A 33 15.12 17.91 6.56
CA GLU A 33 16.07 16.89 6.99
C GLU A 33 15.50 16.05 8.15
N LEU A 34 14.88 16.70 9.14
CA LEU A 34 14.19 16.01 10.23
C LEU A 34 13.05 15.13 9.70
N ASN A 35 12.23 15.64 8.77
CA ASN A 35 11.15 14.87 8.15
C ASN A 35 11.69 13.65 7.38
N ALA A 36 12.81 13.80 6.67
CA ALA A 36 13.46 12.69 5.97
C ALA A 36 13.97 11.61 6.95
N GLN A 37 14.58 12.01 8.06
CA GLN A 37 15.05 11.08 9.10
C GLN A 37 13.89 10.36 9.78
N LEU A 38 12.82 11.08 10.14
CA LEU A 38 11.61 10.49 10.71
C LEU A 38 10.94 9.52 9.75
N PHE A 39 10.81 9.90 8.49
CA PHE A 39 10.24 9.04 7.45
C PHE A 39 11.03 7.74 7.29
N ARG A 40 12.37 7.84 7.23
CA ARG A 40 13.26 6.67 7.12
C ARG A 40 13.19 5.78 8.37
N GLY A 41 13.15 6.38 9.56
CA GLY A 41 13.00 5.66 10.83
C GLY A 41 11.68 4.90 10.90
N LEU A 42 10.58 5.57 10.53
CA LEU A 42 9.24 4.96 10.47
C LEU A 42 9.19 3.82 9.46
N CYS A 43 9.72 4.02 8.24
CA CYS A 43 9.76 2.97 7.21
C CYS A 43 10.53 1.74 7.72
N SER A 44 11.69 1.94 8.33
CA SER A 44 12.52 0.84 8.87
C SER A 44 11.81 0.08 9.99
N ALA A 45 11.15 0.80 10.90
CA ALA A 45 10.42 0.19 12.01
C ALA A 45 9.22 -0.63 11.52
N LEU A 46 8.40 -0.05 10.63
CA LEU A 46 7.25 -0.74 10.04
C LEU A 46 7.69 -1.99 9.26
N HIS A 47 8.77 -1.89 8.50
CA HIS A 47 9.33 -3.02 7.74
C HIS A 47 9.77 -4.15 8.67
N SER A 48 10.51 -3.82 9.74
CA SER A 48 11.01 -4.80 10.71
C SER A 48 9.90 -5.53 11.47
N LEU A 49 8.73 -4.88 11.61
CA LEU A 49 7.56 -5.42 12.28
C LEU A 49 6.59 -6.14 11.32
N ASP A 50 6.86 -6.14 10.01
CA ASP A 50 5.92 -6.59 8.97
C ASP A 50 4.53 -5.92 9.11
N GLN A 51 4.54 -4.59 9.31
CA GLN A 51 3.33 -3.80 9.55
C GLN A 51 3.22 -2.63 8.57
N GLY A 52 1.99 -2.16 8.39
CA GLY A 52 1.67 -0.91 7.70
C GLY A 52 1.01 0.10 8.64
N LEU A 53 1.05 1.38 8.27
CA LEU A 53 0.39 2.45 9.00
C LEU A 53 -0.94 2.80 8.33
N VAL A 54 -2.03 2.81 9.11
CA VAL A 54 -3.33 3.27 8.60
C VAL A 54 -3.43 4.79 8.78
N CYS A 55 -3.69 5.48 7.68
CA CYS A 55 -3.86 6.93 7.62
C CYS A 55 -5.29 7.28 7.17
N SER A 56 -5.76 8.46 7.53
CA SER A 56 -7.04 8.99 7.02
C SER A 56 -6.87 10.41 6.52
N SER A 57 -7.60 10.77 5.47
CA SER A 57 -7.58 12.12 4.91
C SER A 57 -8.89 12.42 4.17
N PHE A 58 -9.22 13.70 4.04
CA PHE A 58 -10.26 14.15 3.11
C PHE A 58 -9.73 14.27 1.67
N SER A 59 -8.43 14.18 1.45
CA SER A 59 -7.87 14.20 0.10
C SER A 59 -7.94 12.81 -0.50
N ASN A 60 -8.81 12.64 -1.51
CA ASN A 60 -8.85 11.44 -2.31
C ASN A 60 -7.71 11.48 -3.32
N VAL A 61 -6.63 10.75 -3.03
CA VAL A 61 -5.42 10.68 -3.88
C VAL A 61 -5.65 10.00 -5.24
N GLU A 62 -6.71 9.21 -5.40
CA GLU A 62 -7.05 8.57 -6.68
C GLU A 62 -7.67 9.58 -7.65
N THR A 63 -8.48 10.50 -7.14
CA THR A 63 -9.11 11.57 -7.92
C THR A 63 -8.38 12.91 -7.87
N MET A 64 -7.37 13.02 -6.99
CA MET A 64 -6.66 14.27 -6.65
C MET A 64 -7.61 15.40 -6.22
N ARG A 65 -8.70 15.06 -5.51
CA ARG A 65 -9.74 16.00 -5.06
C ARG A 65 -10.09 15.79 -3.61
N LYS A 66 -10.68 16.82 -3.00
CA LYS A 66 -11.27 16.70 -1.66
C LYS A 66 -12.56 15.86 -1.73
N ALA A 67 -12.61 14.79 -0.96
CA ALA A 67 -13.79 13.96 -0.77
C ALA A 67 -14.72 14.56 0.29
N ALA A 68 -16.00 14.19 0.21
CA ALA A 68 -17.01 14.54 1.21
C ALA A 68 -16.92 13.69 2.49
N PHE A 69 -16.13 12.62 2.47
CA PHE A 69 -15.93 11.66 3.55
C PHE A 69 -14.43 11.38 3.74
N HIS A 70 -14.07 10.83 4.90
CA HIS A 70 -12.70 10.37 5.14
C HIS A 70 -12.39 9.17 4.24
N CYS A 71 -11.36 9.31 3.42
CA CYS A 71 -10.73 8.19 2.77
C CYS A 71 -9.67 7.60 3.71
N TYR A 72 -9.63 6.27 3.79
CA TYR A 72 -8.64 5.53 4.56
C TYR A 72 -7.57 4.97 3.62
N TYR A 73 -6.35 4.93 4.12
CA TYR A 73 -5.18 4.50 3.38
C TYR A 73 -4.32 3.60 4.25
N ILE A 74 -3.64 2.65 3.61
CA ILE A 74 -2.53 1.93 4.23
C ILE A 74 -1.24 2.42 3.59
N LEU A 75 -0.29 2.82 4.45
CA LEU A 75 1.07 3.13 4.09
C LEU A 75 1.93 1.90 4.41
N GLN A 76 2.42 1.24 3.38
CA GLN A 76 3.21 0.02 3.50
C GLN A 76 4.69 0.35 3.27
N PRO A 77 5.59 -0.11 4.14
CA PRO A 77 7.02 0.03 3.91
C PRO A 77 7.43 -0.79 2.69
N SER A 78 8.40 -0.31 1.91
CA SER A 78 9.05 -1.11 0.87
C SER A 78 10.53 -1.28 1.15
N ASP A 79 11.12 -2.34 0.59
CA ASP A 79 12.56 -2.53 0.57
C ASP A 79 13.19 -1.34 -0.18
N ASN A 80 14.17 -0.67 0.45
CA ASN A 80 14.97 0.43 -0.12
C ASN A 80 14.39 1.86 -0.07
N GLY A 81 13.45 2.18 0.82
CA GLY A 81 13.29 3.56 1.30
C GLY A 81 11.91 4.20 1.20
N PRO A 82 11.27 4.31 0.02
CA PRO A 82 9.95 4.91 -0.07
C PRO A 82 8.88 4.03 0.57
N MET A 83 7.70 4.60 0.83
CA MET A 83 6.54 3.84 1.28
C MET A 83 5.45 3.86 0.21
N LEU A 84 4.68 2.78 0.11
CA LEU A 84 3.56 2.67 -0.82
C LEU A 84 2.26 3.02 -0.11
N LEU A 85 1.54 4.01 -0.63
CA LEU A 85 0.22 4.39 -0.17
C LEU A 85 -0.84 3.71 -1.05
N ARG A 86 -1.79 3.02 -0.42
CA ARG A 86 -2.93 2.39 -1.10
C ARG A 86 -4.23 2.74 -0.41
N ARG A 87 -5.30 2.98 -1.18
CA ARG A 87 -6.62 3.27 -0.64
C ARG A 87 -7.27 2.00 -0.11
N LEU A 88 -7.90 2.10 1.05
CA LEU A 88 -8.75 1.07 1.61
C LEU A 88 -10.19 1.33 1.15
N ALA A 89 -10.86 0.28 0.68
CA ALA A 89 -12.26 0.33 0.29
C ALA A 89 -13.14 0.57 1.53
N GLY A 90 -14.07 1.50 1.42
CA GLY A 90 -15.20 1.63 2.34
C GLY A 90 -16.09 0.39 2.25
N LEU A 91 -16.87 0.12 3.29
CA LEU A 91 -17.76 -1.05 3.31
C LEU A 91 -18.78 -1.00 2.16
N GLU A 92 -19.21 0.20 1.79
CA GLU A 92 -20.09 0.51 0.67
C GLU A 92 -19.48 0.24 -0.71
N GLU A 93 -18.15 0.12 -0.79
CA GLU A 93 -17.40 -0.13 -2.03
C GLU A 93 -17.02 -1.61 -2.18
N VAL A 94 -17.24 -2.44 -1.15
CA VAL A 94 -16.96 -3.87 -1.17
C VAL A 94 -18.21 -4.63 -1.60
N LEU A 95 -18.16 -5.21 -2.80
CA LEU A 95 -19.21 -6.13 -3.25
C LEU A 95 -19.11 -7.47 -2.49
N PRO A 96 -20.25 -8.10 -2.17
CA PRO A 96 -20.25 -9.43 -1.58
C PRO A 96 -19.57 -10.42 -2.54
N VAL A 97 -18.58 -11.16 -2.03
CA VAL A 97 -17.96 -12.24 -2.78
C VAL A 97 -19.01 -13.34 -2.98
N PRO A 98 -19.33 -13.74 -4.22
CA PRO A 98 -20.26 -14.82 -4.46
C PRO A 98 -19.72 -16.13 -3.85
N ASP A 99 -20.61 -16.94 -3.28
CA ASP A 99 -20.23 -18.20 -2.65
C ASP A 99 -19.68 -19.19 -3.68
N ALA A 100 -18.35 -19.23 -3.79
CA ALA A 100 -17.62 -20.10 -4.70
C ALA A 100 -17.54 -21.56 -4.22
N ASN A 101 -18.11 -21.89 -3.04
CA ASN A 101 -18.20 -23.27 -2.55
C ASN A 101 -18.99 -24.20 -3.49
N ARG A 102 -19.64 -23.64 -4.51
CA ARG A 102 -20.31 -24.41 -5.57
C ARG A 102 -19.37 -25.08 -6.58
N PHE A 103 -18.07 -24.78 -6.56
CA PHE A 103 -17.12 -25.24 -7.58
C PHE A 103 -15.93 -26.06 -7.06
N ILE A 104 -15.83 -26.32 -5.75
CA ILE A 104 -14.60 -26.88 -5.17
C ILE A 104 -14.86 -28.30 -4.66
N ASP A 105 -14.80 -29.25 -5.58
CA ASP A 105 -14.43 -30.65 -5.34
C ASP A 105 -13.53 -31.16 -6.48
N SER A 106 -12.77 -30.26 -7.13
CA SER A 106 -11.80 -30.66 -8.16
C SER A 106 -10.38 -30.61 -7.59
N SER A 107 -9.81 -31.77 -7.28
CA SER A 107 -8.36 -31.89 -7.06
C SER A 107 -7.63 -31.64 -8.38
N VAL A 108 -6.62 -30.76 -8.37
CA VAL A 108 -5.71 -30.58 -9.49
C VAL A 108 -4.81 -31.82 -9.58
N ALA A 109 -4.61 -32.36 -10.79
CA ALA A 109 -3.69 -33.49 -10.98
C ALA A 109 -2.24 -33.05 -10.71
N GLU A 110 -1.46 -33.89 -10.04
CA GLU A 110 -0.07 -33.60 -9.64
C GLU A 110 0.81 -33.17 -10.83
N GLU A 111 0.62 -33.77 -12.01
CA GLU A 111 1.35 -33.40 -13.23
C GLU A 111 1.08 -31.94 -13.66
N ILE A 112 -0.15 -31.45 -13.46
CA ILE A 112 -0.53 -30.07 -13.77
C ILE A 112 0.15 -29.11 -12.78
N GLU A 113 0.15 -29.46 -11.49
CA GLU A 113 0.84 -28.68 -10.46
C GLU A 113 2.35 -28.59 -10.73
N ILE A 114 2.99 -29.71 -11.06
CA ILE A 114 4.41 -29.76 -11.45
C ILE A 114 4.66 -28.90 -12.70
N SER A 115 3.80 -28.99 -13.71
CA SER A 115 3.92 -28.19 -14.93
C SER A 115 3.82 -26.68 -14.65
N ILE A 116 2.91 -26.27 -13.76
CA ILE A 116 2.76 -24.86 -13.36
C ILE A 116 4.01 -24.39 -12.64
N HIS A 117 4.48 -25.14 -11.63
CA HIS A 117 5.67 -24.76 -10.86
C HIS A 117 6.93 -24.70 -11.71
N THR A 118 7.13 -25.65 -12.63
CA THR A 118 8.29 -25.63 -13.53
C THR A 118 8.23 -24.47 -14.53
N SER A 119 7.04 -24.11 -15.01
CA SER A 119 6.85 -22.97 -15.93
C SER A 119 7.04 -21.62 -15.24
N LEU A 120 6.57 -21.47 -14.00
CA LEU A 120 6.72 -20.25 -13.20
C LEU A 120 8.11 -20.15 -12.54
N GLY A 121 8.78 -21.28 -12.30
CA GLY A 121 10.02 -21.39 -11.55
C GLY A 121 11.30 -20.91 -12.27
N LYS A 122 11.21 -20.37 -13.49
CA LYS A 122 12.38 -19.84 -14.22
C LYS A 122 12.09 -18.50 -14.88
N GLY A 123 12.20 -17.44 -14.06
CA GLY A 123 12.29 -16.04 -14.50
C GLY A 123 13.34 -15.23 -13.73
N GLY A 124 14.27 -15.89 -13.03
CA GLY A 124 15.45 -15.24 -12.47
C GLY A 124 16.43 -14.89 -13.59
N ILE A 125 16.29 -13.69 -14.14
CA ILE A 125 17.35 -13.07 -14.93
C ILE A 125 18.41 -12.61 -13.92
N SER A 126 19.65 -12.98 -14.22
CA SER A 126 20.87 -12.81 -13.43
C SER A 126 21.16 -11.40 -12.96
#